data_AF-A0A351K4G3-F1
#
_entry.id   AF-A0A351K4G3-F1
#
_cell.length_a   1.000
_cell.length_b   1.000
_cell.length_c   1.000
_cell.angle_alpha   90.00
_cell.angle_beta   90.00
_cell.angle_gamma   90.00
#
_symmetry.space_group_name_H-M   'P 1'
#
loop_
_entity.id
_entity.type
_entity.pdbx_description
1 polymer ?
#
loop_
_entity_poly.entity_id
_entity_poly.type
_entity_poly.pdbx_seq_one_letter_code
_entity_poly.pdbx_strand_id
1 'polypeptide(L)'
;MNLEAMNYLVPNVVEQTSKGERAYDLYSRLLKDNIIFLQTPVDDQIASLICAQLIHLESENPDKDINIYINSPGGDITALFA
;
A
#
# COMPACT_ATOMS: atom_id res chain seq x y z
N MET A 1 -18.32 18.97 6.14
CA MET A 1 -16.93 18.78 6.59
C MET A 1 -16.09 18.69 5.33
N ASN A 2 -15.30 19.73 5.04
CA ASN A 2 -14.39 19.73 3.90
C ASN A 2 -13.36 18.61 4.13
N LEU A 3 -13.35 17.61 3.26
CA LEU A 3 -12.13 16.85 3.00
C LEU A 3 -11.17 17.84 2.34
N GLU A 4 -10.38 18.53 3.15
CA GLU A 4 -9.10 19.03 2.67
C GLU A 4 -8.32 17.77 2.31
N ALA A 5 -8.40 17.35 1.05
CA ALA A 5 -7.42 16.44 0.50
C ALA A 5 -6.07 17.13 0.69
N MET A 6 -5.36 16.76 1.76
CA MET A 6 -3.94 17.04 1.83
C MET A 6 -3.33 16.31 0.64
N ASN A 7 -3.19 17.02 -0.47
CA ASN A 7 -2.43 16.60 -1.64
C ASN A 7 -0.97 16.55 -1.22
N TYR A 8 -0.61 15.53 -0.45
CA TYR A 8 0.75 15.10 -0.30
C TYR A 8 1.19 14.63 -1.68
N LEU A 9 2.02 15.43 -2.34
CA LEU A 9 2.68 15.02 -3.56
C LEU A 9 3.52 13.78 -3.24
N VAL A 10 3.05 12.61 -3.70
CA VAL A 10 3.82 11.37 -3.57
C VAL A 10 5.01 11.48 -4.52
N PRO A 11 6.26 11.39 -4.01
CA PRO A 11 7.43 11.44 -4.87
C PRO A 11 7.41 10.31 -5.90
N ASN A 12 7.90 10.61 -7.11
CA ASN A 12 8.15 9.59 -8.12
C ASN A 12 9.59 9.10 -8.00
N VAL A 13 9.78 7.79 -8.16
CA VAL A 13 11.07 7.10 -8.16
C VAL A 13 11.28 6.51 -9.56
N VAL A 14 12.47 6.73 -10.13
CA VAL A 14 12.86 6.18 -11.44
C VAL A 14 13.79 5.00 -11.23
N GLU A 15 13.41 3.84 -11.77
CA GLU A 15 14.22 2.62 -11.76
C GLU A 15 14.83 2.40 -13.15
N GLN A 16 16.14 2.19 -13.22
CA GLN A 16 16.81 1.81 -14.47
C GLN A 16 16.69 0.30 -14.68
N THR A 17 16.17 -0.10 -15.84
CA THR A 17 16.05 -1.49 -16.27
C THR A 17 16.85 -1.72 -17.55
N SER A 18 17.11 -2.97 -17.90
CA SER A 18 17.75 -3.34 -19.17
C SER A 18 16.98 -2.87 -20.41
N LYS A 19 15.71 -2.50 -20.27
CA LYS A 19 14.83 -2.00 -21.34
C LYS A 19 14.60 -0.49 -21.30
N GLY A 20 15.29 0.24 -20.40
CA GLY A 20 15.14 1.69 -20.21
C GLY A 20 14.67 2.06 -18.80
N GLU A 21 14.14 3.27 -18.65
CA GLU A 21 13.70 3.81 -17.37
C GLU A 21 12.22 3.54 -17.12
N ARG A 22 11.87 3.16 -15.89
CA ARG A 22 10.47 3.04 -15.45
C ARG A 22 10.24 3.89 -14.22
N ALA A 23 9.25 4.78 -14.30
CA ALA A 23 8.82 5.62 -13.19
C ALA A 23 7.69 4.95 -12.41
N TYR A 24 7.77 5.05 -11.08
CA TYR A 24 6.75 4.61 -10.13
C TYR A 24 6.52 5.73 -9.12
N ASP A 25 5.32 5.84 -8.56
CA ASP A 25 5.21 6.54 -7.29
C ASP A 25 5.89 5.72 -6.18
N LEU A 26 6.29 6.40 -5.11
CA LEU A 26 7.04 5.79 -4.01
C LEU A 26 6.32 4.56 -3.40
N TYR A 27 5.00 4.62 -3.24
CA TYR A 27 4.24 3.51 -2.65
C TYR A 27 4.18 2.31 -3.58
N SER A 28 3.96 2.52 -4.88
CA SER A 28 4.03 1.45 -5.88
C SER A 28 5.40 0.78 -5.93
N ARG A 29 6.48 1.56 -5.80
CA ARG A 29 7.84 1.00 -5.73
C ARG A 29 8.05 0.14 -4.48
N LEU A 30 7.55 0.58 -3.33
CA LEU A 30 7.68 -0.15 -2.06
C LEU A 30 6.78 -1.41 -2.02
N LEU A 31 5.59 -1.35 -2.62
CA LEU A 31 4.72 -2.52 -2.75
C LEU A 31 5.42 -3.65 -3.51
N LYS A 32 6.13 -3.35 -4.60
CA LYS A 32 6.97 -4.31 -5.33
C LYS A 32 8.06 -4.97 -4.46
N ASP A 33 8.46 -4.32 -3.36
CA ASP A 33 9.40 -4.88 -2.37
C ASP A 33 8.69 -5.63 -1.22
N ASN A 34 7.39 -5.92 -1.34
CA ASN A 34 6.52 -6.54 -0.33
C ASN A 34 6.32 -5.66 0.91
N ILE A 35 6.22 -4.34 0.71
CA ILE A 35 5.99 -3.39 1.79
C ILE A 35 4.61 -2.74 1.62
N ILE A 36 3.72 -2.96 2.59
CA ILE A 36 2.38 -2.37 2.67
C ILE A 36 2.36 -1.30 3.77
N PHE A 37 1.64 -0.20 3.52
CA PHE A 37 1.41 0.86 4.49
C PHE A 37 -0.07 1.00 4.83
N LEU A 38 -0.38 1.00 6.13
CA LEU A 38 -1.70 1.35 6.66
C LEU A 38 -1.58 2.67 7.43
N GLN A 39 -1.89 3.78 6.78
CA GLN A 39 -1.72 5.14 7.32
C GLN A 39 -3.04 5.88 7.55
N THR A 40 -4.17 5.21 7.33
CA THR A 40 -5.52 5.79 7.40
C THR A 40 -6.33 5.09 8.48
N PRO A 41 -7.46 5.69 8.92
CA PRO A 41 -8.48 4.93 9.64
C PRO A 41 -8.90 3.68 8.85
N VAL A 42 -9.28 2.63 9.57
CA VAL A 42 -9.72 1.37 8.97
C VAL A 42 -11.24 1.40 8.75
N ASP A 43 -11.65 1.33 7.50
CA ASP A 43 -13.03 1.07 7.07
C ASP A 43 -13.04 -0.07 6.04
N ASP A 44 -14.23 -0.46 5.57
CA ASP A 44 -14.38 -1.57 4.62
C ASP A 44 -13.58 -1.37 3.32
N GLN A 45 -13.39 -0.11 2.89
CA GLN A 45 -12.65 0.18 1.67
C GLN A 45 -11.15 -0.04 1.87
N ILE A 46 -10.60 0.49 2.97
CA ILE A 46 -9.20 0.31 3.33
C ILE A 46 -8.90 -1.16 3.62
N ALA A 47 -9.76 -1.87 4.34
CA ALA A 47 -9.61 -3.29 4.59
C ALA A 47 -9.56 -4.10 3.28
N SER A 48 -10.50 -3.87 2.38
CA SER A 48 -10.54 -4.52 1.06
C SER A 48 -9.28 -4.25 0.24
N LEU A 49 -8.74 -3.02 0.26
CA LEU A 49 -7.49 -2.68 -0.41
C LEU A 49 -6.28 -3.40 0.18
N ILE A 50 -6.18 -3.50 1.52
CA ILE A 50 -5.10 -4.24 2.18
C ILE A 50 -5.19 -5.73 1.82
N CYS A 51 -6.38 -6.34 1.85
CA CYS A 51 -6.58 -7.72 1.42
C CYS A 51 -6.15 -7.96 -0.03
N ALA A 52 -6.53 -7.05 -0.95
CA ALA A 52 -6.10 -7.13 -2.35
C ALA A 52 -4.58 -7.03 -2.50
N GLN A 53 -3.91 -6.15 -1.74
CA GLN A 53 -2.45 -6.03 -1.74
C GLN A 53 -1.78 -7.30 -1.20
N LEU A 54 -2.30 -7.91 -0.13
CA LEU A 54 -1.79 -9.16 0.42
C LEU A 54 -1.87 -10.30 -0.60
N ILE A 55 -3.04 -10.50 -1.22
CA ILE A 55 -3.25 -11.53 -2.25
C ILE A 55 -2.33 -11.29 -3.45
N HIS A 56 -2.17 -10.02 -3.86
CA HIS A 56 -1.28 -9.67 -4.96
C HIS A 56 0.17 -10.09 -4.65
N LEU A 57 0.69 -9.73 -3.47
CA LEU A 57 2.07 -10.07 -3.09
C LEU A 57 2.29 -11.58 -2.91
N GLU A 58 1.33 -12.27 -2.31
CA GLU A 58 1.37 -13.73 -2.17
C GLU A 58 1.40 -14.41 -3.55
N SER A 59 0.63 -13.90 -4.52
CA SER A 59 0.61 -14.43 -5.88
C SER A 59 1.92 -14.21 -6.65
N GLU A 60 2.65 -13.13 -6.35
CA GLU A 60 3.92 -12.80 -7.00
C GLU A 60 5.08 -13.63 -6.43
N ASN A 61 5.15 -13.76 -5.10
CA ASN A 61 6.14 -14.59 -4.44
C ASN A 61 5.65 -15.03 -3.05
N PRO A 62 5.10 -16.25 -2.91
CA PRO A 62 4.54 -16.74 -1.64
C PRO A 62 5.60 -17.03 -0.58
N ASP A 63 6.88 -17.19 -0.96
CA ASP A 63 7.97 -17.49 -0.03
C ASP A 63 8.61 -16.23 0.57
N LYS A 64 8.23 -15.04 0.08
CA LYS A 64 8.82 -13.77 0.51
C LYS A 64 7.93 -13.09 1.55
N ASP A 65 8.53 -12.78 2.70
CA ASP A 65 7.87 -12.06 3.78
C ASP A 65 7.22 -10.75 3.31
N ILE A 66 6.04 -10.47 3.87
CA ILE A 66 5.32 -9.22 3.68
C ILE A 66 5.49 -8.36 4.93
N ASN A 67 5.98 -7.14 4.75
CA ASN A 67 6.16 -6.17 5.83
C ASN A 67 5.01 -5.16 5.81
N ILE A 68 4.28 -5.05 6.92
CA ILE A 68 3.18 -4.08 7.05
C ILE A 68 3.58 -3.01 8.06
N TYR A 69 3.67 -1.77 7.60
CA TYR A 69 3.95 -0.61 8.45
C TYR A 69 2.63 0.07 8.81
N ILE A 70 2.29 0.04 10.09
CA ILE A 70 0.99 0.52 10.60
C ILE A 70 1.20 1.84 11.35
N ASN A 71 0.55 2.88 10.84
CA ASN A 71 0.38 4.17 11.49
C ASN A 71 -1.08 4.61 11.33
N SER A 72 -1.97 3.87 12.00
CA SER A 72 -3.41 4.07 11.90
C SER A 72 -4.00 4.34 13.29
N PRO A 73 -5.01 5.22 13.41
CA PRO A 73 -5.78 5.37 14.65
C PRO A 73 -6.71 4.17 14.93
N GLY A 74 -6.69 3.14 14.09
CA GLY A 74 -7.69 2.06 14.11
C GLY A 74 -8.92 2.44 13.30
N GLY A 75 -10.05 1.81 13.60
CA GLY A 75 -11.29 2.06 12.86
C GLY A 75 -12.38 1.06 13.22
N ASP A 76 -13.18 0.69 12.23
CA ASP A 76 -14.27 -0.26 12.40
C ASP A 76 -13.73 -1.66 12.76
N ILE A 77 -14.26 -2.24 13.83
CA ILE A 77 -13.92 -3.58 14.28
C ILE A 77 -14.30 -4.62 13.23
N THR A 78 -15.43 -4.47 12.53
CA THR A 78 -15.82 -5.45 11.51
C THR A 78 -14.88 -5.40 10.32
N ALA A 79 -14.46 -4.21 9.90
CA ALA A 79 -13.48 -4.05 8.83
C ALA A 79 -12.10 -4.61 9.19
N LEU A 80 -11.73 -4.62 10.48
CA LEU A 80 -10.48 -5.22 10.96
C LEU A 80 -10.46 -6.76 10.87
N PHE A 81 -11.61 -7.42 11.04
CA PHE A 81 -11.71 -8.89 11.10
C PHE A 81 -12.24 -9.55 9.82
N ALA A 82 -12.80 -8.77 8.89
CA ALA A 82 -13.31 -9.23 7.60
C ALA A 82 -12.19 -9.43 6.58
#